data_AF-A0A2V9ZNT0-F1
#
_entry.id   AF-A0A2V9ZNT0-F1
#
_cell.length_a   1.000
_cell.length_b   1.000
_cell.length_c   1.000
_cell.angle_alpha   90.00
_cell.angle_beta   90.00
_cell.angle_gamma   90.00
#
_symmetry.space_group_name_H-M   'P 1'
#
loop_
_entity.id
_entity.type
_entity.pdbx_description
1 polymer ?
#
loop_
_entity_poly.entity_id
_entity_poly.type
_entity_poly.pdbx_seq_one_letter_code
_entity_poly.pdbx_strand_id
1 'polypeptide(L)'
;MPLTASTKTLGLMAVALAIMLTVAVPVASANSVSITTTLSSNNLGISGSVGTVTMTQTTPGQVTVNVTMNPGYTIKLQGGDFALNSGVALSSTNIGPVTILAGLNTFSGLDFKGFKTTQNVSQFGVFGYDLANLSGGPKGTTSASQMTFIITAQGLTLKQLAGNVAIHFCVAGGTKCGNNTGFASGTLPPPVTVPEPGTLGLMGTGLIGLAGVARRRFGR
;
A
#
# COMPACT_ATOMS: atom_id res chain seq x y z
N MET A 1 -6.40 63.79 -16.88
CA MET A 1 -7.28 62.97 -17.76
C MET A 1 -7.57 61.66 -17.06
N PRO A 2 -8.78 61.41 -16.54
CA PRO A 2 -9.13 60.11 -15.97
C PRO A 2 -9.63 59.18 -17.07
N LEU A 3 -9.07 57.97 -17.17
CA LEU A 3 -9.61 56.91 -18.03
C LEU A 3 -10.88 56.35 -17.38
N THR A 4 -12.04 56.70 -17.94
CA THR A 4 -13.33 56.06 -17.64
C THR A 4 -13.44 54.74 -18.39
N ALA A 5 -13.17 53.62 -17.72
CA ALA A 5 -13.43 52.30 -18.26
C ALA A 5 -14.95 52.07 -18.37
N SER A 6 -15.42 51.75 -19.58
CA SER A 6 -16.83 51.46 -19.90
C SER A 6 -17.32 50.20 -19.17
N THR A 7 -18.54 50.23 -18.64
CA THR A 7 -19.18 49.08 -17.96
C THR A 7 -19.24 47.80 -18.80
N LYS A 8 -19.11 47.90 -20.13
CA LYS A 8 -19.05 46.75 -21.05
C LYS A 8 -17.71 45.99 -21.00
N THR A 9 -16.58 46.66 -20.73
CA THR A 9 -15.27 46.00 -20.63
C THR A 9 -15.07 45.28 -19.30
N LEU A 10 -15.74 45.72 -18.22
CA LEU A 10 -15.76 45.00 -16.94
C LEU A 10 -16.45 43.64 -17.04
N GLY A 11 -17.55 43.56 -17.81
CA GLY A 11 -18.29 42.31 -18.02
C GLY A 11 -17.49 41.26 -18.78
N LEU A 12 -16.78 41.67 -19.84
CA LEU A 12 -15.93 40.76 -20.62
C LEU A 12 -14.75 40.21 -19.79
N MET A 13 -14.11 41.04 -18.95
CA MET A 13 -13.01 40.57 -18.10
C MET A 13 -13.46 39.59 -17.02
N ALA A 14 -14.66 39.78 -16.45
CA ALA A 14 -15.20 38.84 -15.46
C ALA A 14 -15.50 37.47 -16.08
N VAL A 15 -16.01 37.44 -17.33
CA VAL A 15 -16.27 36.19 -18.06
C VAL A 15 -14.96 35.51 -18.47
N ALA A 16 -13.96 36.27 -18.95
CA ALA A 16 -12.65 35.74 -19.32
C ALA A 16 -11.91 35.14 -18.11
N LEU A 17 -12.00 35.78 -16.94
CA LEU A 17 -11.42 35.27 -15.69
C LEU A 17 -12.14 33.98 -15.23
N ALA A 18 -13.48 33.93 -15.30
CA ALA A 18 -14.25 32.73 -14.97
C ALA A 18 -13.91 31.55 -15.90
N ILE A 19 -13.71 31.79 -17.19
CA ILE A 19 -13.30 30.76 -18.16
C ILE A 19 -11.87 30.28 -17.84
N MET A 20 -10.92 31.17 -17.55
CA MET A 20 -9.56 30.76 -17.17
C MET A 20 -9.51 29.94 -15.87
N LEU A 21 -10.37 30.23 -14.87
CA LEU A 21 -10.44 29.42 -13.65
C LEU A 21 -10.98 28.01 -13.88
N THR A 22 -11.79 27.78 -14.92
CA THR A 22 -12.33 26.43 -15.24
C THR A 22 -11.36 25.54 -16.00
N VAL A 23 -10.38 26.10 -16.72
CA VAL A 23 -9.43 25.33 -17.55
C VAL A 23 -8.21 24.86 -16.75
N ALA A 24 -7.99 25.40 -15.54
CA ALA A 24 -6.78 25.17 -14.74
C ALA A 24 -7.00 24.30 -13.47
N VAL A 25 -8.10 23.55 -13.35
CA VAL A 25 -8.30 22.67 -12.20
C VAL A 25 -7.63 21.32 -12.47
N PRO A 26 -6.48 21.00 -11.84
CA PRO A 26 -5.96 19.65 -11.89
C PRO A 26 -6.97 18.72 -11.23
N VAL A 27 -7.46 17.74 -11.99
CA VAL A 27 -8.18 16.59 -11.43
C VAL A 27 -7.27 15.92 -10.41
N ALA A 28 -7.62 16.02 -9.13
CA ALA A 28 -6.93 15.30 -8.07
C ALA A 28 -7.22 13.80 -8.25
N SER A 29 -6.23 13.05 -8.75
CA SER A 29 -6.25 11.59 -8.74
C SER A 29 -5.99 11.08 -7.32
N ALA A 30 -6.59 9.94 -6.96
CA ALA A 30 -6.37 9.33 -5.66
C ALA A 30 -4.89 8.97 -5.47
N ASN A 31 -4.25 9.57 -4.46
CA ASN A 31 -2.90 9.18 -4.05
C ASN A 31 -2.95 7.78 -3.43
N SER A 32 -2.19 6.84 -3.98
CA SER A 32 -1.92 5.57 -3.32
C SER A 32 -1.24 5.83 -1.98
N VAL A 33 -1.74 5.22 -0.90
CA VAL A 33 -1.08 5.27 0.41
C VAL A 33 -0.30 3.98 0.60
N SER A 34 0.91 4.06 1.15
CA SER A 34 1.75 2.90 1.46
C SER A 34 2.31 2.99 2.86
N ILE A 35 2.43 1.83 3.51
CA ILE A 35 3.19 1.65 4.75
C ILE A 35 4.26 0.59 4.50
N THR A 36 5.46 0.81 5.02
CA THR A 36 6.61 -0.07 4.78
C THR A 36 7.31 -0.36 6.10
N THR A 37 7.81 -1.58 6.25
CA THR A 37 8.68 -1.99 7.34
C THR A 37 9.84 -2.82 6.84
N THR A 38 10.94 -2.79 7.59
CA THR A 38 12.12 -3.64 7.36
C THR A 38 12.03 -4.88 8.23
N LEU A 39 12.52 -6.00 7.70
CA LEU A 39 12.59 -7.28 8.41
C LEU A 39 13.93 -7.40 9.14
N SER A 40 14.10 -6.62 10.20
CA SER A 40 15.37 -6.51 10.94
C SER A 40 15.47 -7.44 12.14
N SER A 41 14.34 -7.84 12.73
CA SER A 41 14.33 -8.80 13.84
C SER A 41 14.24 -10.22 13.28
N ASN A 42 15.22 -11.08 13.55
CA ASN A 42 15.21 -12.46 13.07
C ASN A 42 15.71 -13.43 14.14
N ASN A 43 15.27 -14.69 14.06
CA ASN A 43 15.65 -15.73 15.02
C ASN A 43 16.97 -16.45 14.66
N LEU A 44 17.71 -15.95 13.66
CA LEU A 44 19.02 -16.47 13.25
C LEU A 44 20.19 -15.59 13.73
N GLY A 45 19.91 -14.48 14.43
CA GLY A 45 20.94 -13.55 14.90
C GLY A 45 21.63 -12.76 13.79
N ILE A 46 21.04 -12.68 12.59
CA ILE A 46 21.59 -11.93 11.46
C ILE A 46 21.46 -10.43 11.76
N SER A 47 22.56 -9.69 11.67
CA SER A 47 22.54 -8.23 11.81
C SER A 47 21.97 -7.54 10.57
N GLY A 48 21.20 -6.47 10.76
CA GLY A 48 20.62 -5.69 9.67
C GLY A 48 19.26 -6.24 9.20
N SER A 49 18.82 -5.81 8.03
CA SER A 49 17.54 -6.23 7.45
C SER A 49 17.73 -7.36 6.44
N VAL A 50 16.88 -8.38 6.50
CA VAL A 50 16.85 -9.45 5.47
C VAL A 50 15.90 -9.12 4.31
N GLY A 51 15.04 -8.12 4.47
CA GLY A 51 14.08 -7.71 3.44
C GLY A 51 13.14 -6.60 3.88
N THR A 52 12.13 -6.34 3.08
CA THR A 52 11.12 -5.31 3.35
C THR A 52 9.73 -5.85 3.02
N VAL A 53 8.74 -5.36 3.78
CA VAL A 53 7.32 -5.56 3.49
C VAL A 53 6.70 -4.19 3.28
N THR A 54 6.07 -4.00 2.13
CA THR A 54 5.31 -2.80 1.79
C THR A 54 3.86 -3.20 1.55
N MET A 55 2.94 -2.49 2.18
CA MET A 55 1.51 -2.61 1.93
C MET A 55 1.00 -1.31 1.32
N THR A 56 0.35 -1.42 0.17
CA THR A 56 -0.14 -0.27 -0.60
C THR A 56 -1.64 -0.39 -0.81
N GLN A 57 -2.36 0.69 -0.53
CA GLN A 57 -3.79 0.80 -0.77
C GLN A 57 -4.04 1.84 -1.86
N THR A 58 -4.55 1.36 -3.00
CA THR A 58 -4.97 2.20 -4.13
C THR A 58 -6.48 2.42 -4.16
N THR A 59 -7.25 1.47 -3.61
CA THR A 59 -8.71 1.52 -3.55
C THR A 59 -9.18 1.06 -2.16
N PRO A 60 -10.27 1.63 -1.60
CA PRO A 60 -10.88 1.12 -0.37
C PRO A 60 -11.19 -0.39 -0.45
N GLY A 61 -10.92 -1.12 0.62
CA GLY A 61 -11.19 -2.57 0.69
C GLY A 61 -10.15 -3.48 0.05
N GLN A 62 -9.11 -2.92 -0.58
CA GLN A 62 -8.03 -3.68 -1.23
C GLN A 62 -6.64 -3.18 -0.81
N VAL A 63 -5.78 -4.09 -0.38
CA VAL A 63 -4.38 -3.80 -0.05
C VAL A 63 -3.46 -4.75 -0.81
N THR A 64 -2.55 -4.20 -1.60
CA THR A 64 -1.47 -4.95 -2.22
C THR A 64 -0.34 -5.11 -1.22
N VAL A 65 0.03 -6.35 -0.93
CA VAL A 65 1.20 -6.71 -0.12
C VAL A 65 2.34 -7.03 -1.06
N ASN A 66 3.49 -6.39 -0.83
CA ASN A 66 4.72 -6.65 -1.54
C ASN A 66 5.85 -6.94 -0.56
N VAL A 67 6.49 -8.10 -0.71
CA VAL A 67 7.67 -8.50 0.04
C VAL A 67 8.86 -8.53 -0.90
N THR A 68 9.95 -7.88 -0.51
CA THR A 68 11.21 -7.89 -1.25
C THR A 68 12.35 -8.28 -0.33
N MET A 69 13.07 -9.35 -0.67
CA MET A 69 14.23 -9.80 0.10
C MET A 69 15.50 -9.11 -0.38
N ASN A 70 16.39 -8.81 0.57
CA ASN A 70 17.72 -8.28 0.26
C ASN A 70 18.59 -9.37 -0.39
N PRO A 71 19.63 -8.99 -1.16
CA PRO A 71 20.57 -9.96 -1.74
C PRO A 71 21.12 -10.93 -0.68
N GLY A 72 21.18 -12.21 -1.03
CA GLY A 72 21.58 -13.28 -0.11
C GLY A 72 20.43 -13.92 0.69
N TYR A 73 19.21 -13.37 0.59
CA TYR A 73 18.03 -13.90 1.25
C TYR A 73 16.90 -14.13 0.26
N THR A 74 16.04 -15.10 0.56
CA THR A 74 14.85 -15.42 -0.22
C THR A 74 13.69 -15.83 0.69
N ILE A 75 12.47 -15.69 0.21
CA ILE A 75 11.23 -16.14 0.85
C ILE A 75 11.14 -17.65 0.67
N LYS A 76 10.87 -18.39 1.73
CA LYS A 76 10.63 -19.83 1.65
C LYS A 76 9.23 -20.09 1.09
N LEU A 77 9.10 -20.87 0.03
CA LEU A 77 7.79 -21.13 -0.60
C LEU A 77 7.08 -22.31 0.06
N GLN A 78 7.54 -23.54 -0.19
CA GLN A 78 6.92 -24.73 0.39
C GLN A 78 7.29 -24.86 1.88
N GLY A 79 6.27 -25.05 2.72
CA GLY A 79 6.44 -25.05 4.18
C GLY A 79 7.05 -23.77 4.74
N GLY A 80 6.91 -22.65 4.03
CA GLY A 80 7.13 -21.31 4.53
C GLY A 80 5.80 -20.62 4.83
N ASP A 81 5.90 -19.47 5.51
CA ASP A 81 4.78 -18.80 6.15
C ASP A 81 4.92 -17.28 5.99
N PHE A 82 3.79 -16.59 5.81
CA PHE A 82 3.67 -15.14 5.89
C PHE A 82 2.57 -14.80 6.91
N ALA A 83 2.98 -14.24 8.04
CA ALA A 83 2.10 -13.98 9.15
C ALA A 83 1.85 -12.48 9.34
N LEU A 84 0.60 -12.14 9.67
CA LEU A 84 0.16 -10.78 9.86
C LEU A 84 -0.98 -10.70 10.88
N ASN A 85 -1.19 -9.50 11.40
CA ASN A 85 -2.39 -9.18 12.17
C ASN A 85 -3.34 -8.34 11.31
N SER A 86 -4.64 -8.50 11.55
CA SER A 86 -5.65 -7.63 10.98
C SER A 86 -6.72 -7.30 12.00
N GLY A 87 -7.14 -6.04 12.05
CA GLY A 87 -8.31 -5.62 12.83
C GLY A 87 -9.66 -5.90 12.15
N VAL A 88 -9.63 -6.47 10.93
CA VAL A 88 -10.82 -7.06 10.28
C VAL A 88 -10.70 -8.58 10.22
N ALA A 89 -11.83 -9.27 10.18
CA ALA A 89 -11.87 -10.71 9.98
C ALA A 89 -11.42 -11.04 8.55
N LEU A 90 -10.40 -11.90 8.43
CA LEU A 90 -9.92 -12.42 7.15
C LEU A 90 -10.17 -13.92 7.07
N SER A 91 -10.32 -14.41 5.85
CA SER A 91 -10.43 -15.81 5.46
C SER A 91 -9.59 -16.06 4.21
N SER A 92 -9.45 -17.32 3.81
CA SER A 92 -8.68 -17.69 2.62
C SER A 92 -9.19 -17.02 1.33
N THR A 93 -10.49 -16.74 1.22
CA THR A 93 -11.08 -16.07 0.04
C THR A 93 -10.74 -14.60 -0.05
N ASN A 94 -10.24 -14.00 1.04
CA ASN A 94 -9.77 -12.61 1.05
C ASN A 94 -8.36 -12.48 0.46
N ILE A 95 -7.63 -13.59 0.28
CA ILE A 95 -6.27 -13.61 -0.23
C ILE A 95 -6.31 -13.89 -1.73
N GLY A 96 -5.91 -12.90 -2.51
CA GLY A 96 -5.81 -13.03 -3.96
C GLY A 96 -4.61 -13.88 -4.39
N PRO A 97 -4.53 -14.22 -5.70
CA PRO A 97 -3.42 -14.97 -6.24
C PRO A 97 -2.09 -14.28 -5.99
N VAL A 98 -1.07 -15.09 -5.77
CA VAL A 98 0.30 -14.68 -5.48
C VAL A 98 1.11 -14.66 -6.76
N THR A 99 1.92 -13.61 -6.90
CA THR A 99 3.00 -13.51 -7.88
C THR A 99 4.33 -13.51 -7.16
N ILE A 100 5.31 -14.27 -7.64
CA ILE A 100 6.67 -14.30 -7.09
C ILE A 100 7.70 -14.01 -8.19
N LEU A 101 8.84 -13.47 -7.77
CA LEU A 101 10.05 -13.42 -8.58
C LEU A 101 11.06 -14.41 -8.00
N ALA A 102 11.40 -15.46 -8.75
CA ALA A 102 12.42 -16.43 -8.35
C ALA A 102 13.52 -16.51 -9.39
N GLY A 103 14.73 -16.08 -9.01
CA GLY A 103 15.82 -15.84 -9.96
C GLY A 103 15.44 -14.74 -10.95
N LEU A 104 15.43 -15.05 -12.24
CA LEU A 104 15.06 -14.13 -13.33
C LEU A 104 13.62 -14.32 -13.83
N ASN A 105 12.86 -15.23 -13.21
CA ASN A 105 11.55 -15.62 -13.71
C ASN A 105 10.45 -15.16 -12.76
N THR A 106 9.38 -14.63 -13.36
CA THR A 106 8.15 -14.27 -12.65
C THR A 106 7.13 -15.40 -12.79
N PHE A 107 6.54 -15.81 -11.68
CA PHE A 107 5.46 -16.80 -11.66
C PHE A 107 4.23 -16.19 -11.01
N SER A 108 3.08 -16.33 -11.65
CA SER A 108 1.80 -15.77 -11.22
C SER A 108 0.72 -16.85 -11.12
N GLY A 109 -0.37 -16.55 -10.42
CA GLY A 109 -1.46 -17.51 -10.22
C GLY A 109 -1.12 -18.58 -9.18
N LEU A 110 -0.22 -18.26 -8.26
CA LEU A 110 0.15 -19.13 -7.13
C LEU A 110 -0.82 -18.91 -5.97
N ASP A 111 -0.94 -19.90 -5.08
CA ASP A 111 -1.81 -19.78 -3.92
C ASP A 111 -1.13 -20.33 -2.65
N PHE A 112 -1.47 -19.73 -1.52
CA PHE A 112 -1.22 -20.32 -0.21
C PHE A 112 -2.14 -21.52 -0.01
N LYS A 113 -1.59 -22.68 0.38
CA LYS A 113 -2.40 -23.87 0.68
C LYS A 113 -2.82 -23.94 2.14
N GLY A 114 -2.21 -23.14 3.01
CA GLY A 114 -2.63 -22.95 4.38
C GLY A 114 -3.13 -21.54 4.62
N PHE A 115 -4.30 -21.44 5.24
CA PHE A 115 -4.77 -20.23 5.91
C PHE A 115 -5.06 -20.61 7.36
N LYS A 116 -4.15 -20.24 8.26
CA LYS A 116 -4.25 -20.58 9.67
C LYS A 116 -4.56 -19.32 10.47
N THR A 117 -5.25 -19.49 11.59
CA THR A 117 -5.54 -18.41 12.54
C THR A 117 -4.82 -18.66 13.86
N THR A 118 -4.50 -17.60 14.58
CA THR A 118 -3.95 -17.67 15.95
C THR A 118 -2.67 -18.53 16.02
N GLN A 119 -1.74 -18.31 15.10
CA GLN A 119 -0.51 -19.11 15.02
C GLN A 119 0.65 -18.43 15.72
N ASN A 120 1.38 -19.19 16.52
CA ASN A 120 2.66 -18.74 17.06
C ASN A 120 3.75 -18.83 15.98
N VAL A 121 4.43 -17.72 15.72
CA VAL A 121 5.53 -17.65 14.76
C VAL A 121 6.83 -17.40 15.50
N SER A 122 7.50 -18.49 15.87
CA SER A 122 8.81 -18.45 16.52
C SER A 122 8.78 -17.57 17.78
N GLN A 123 9.88 -16.86 18.04
CA GLN A 123 10.00 -15.89 19.14
C GLN A 123 9.17 -14.60 18.97
N PHE A 124 8.46 -14.42 17.84
CA PHE A 124 7.73 -13.17 17.55
C PHE A 124 6.30 -13.16 18.06
N GLY A 125 5.85 -14.25 18.68
CA GLY A 125 4.54 -14.34 19.33
C GLY A 125 3.44 -14.85 18.40
N VAL A 126 2.19 -14.58 18.78
CA VAL A 126 1.00 -15.08 18.10
C VAL A 126 0.50 -14.05 17.08
N PHE A 127 0.24 -14.51 15.88
CA PHE A 127 -0.35 -13.72 14.79
C PHE A 127 -1.80 -14.13 14.56
N GLY A 128 -2.64 -13.15 14.24
CA GLY A 128 -4.04 -13.38 13.91
C GLY A 128 -4.19 -14.30 12.70
N TYR A 129 -3.31 -14.15 11.70
CA TYR A 129 -3.34 -14.90 10.45
C TYR A 129 -1.95 -15.34 10.02
N ASP A 130 -1.88 -16.55 9.48
CA ASP A 130 -0.69 -17.17 8.91
C ASP A 130 -1.02 -17.79 7.54
N LEU A 131 -0.43 -17.22 6.49
CA LEU A 131 -0.54 -17.66 5.10
C LEU A 131 0.61 -18.62 4.80
N ALA A 132 0.30 -19.90 4.71
CA ALA A 132 1.31 -20.95 4.72
C ALA A 132 1.36 -21.75 3.42
N ASN A 133 2.52 -22.35 3.20
CA ASN A 133 2.78 -23.36 2.17
C ASN A 133 2.38 -22.87 0.78
N LEU A 134 3.09 -21.85 0.28
CA LEU A 134 2.89 -21.35 -1.06
C LEU A 134 3.21 -22.45 -2.08
N SER A 135 2.29 -22.68 -3.02
CA SER A 135 2.42 -23.73 -4.02
C SER A 135 1.96 -23.26 -5.40
N GLY A 136 2.18 -24.11 -6.41
CA GLY A 136 1.91 -23.81 -7.82
C GLY A 136 3.15 -23.35 -8.60
N GLY A 137 4.28 -23.14 -7.91
CA GLY A 137 5.54 -22.77 -8.55
C GLY A 137 6.12 -23.92 -9.37
N PRO A 138 7.02 -23.63 -10.33
CA PRO A 138 7.65 -24.68 -11.12
C PRO A 138 8.44 -25.65 -10.23
N LYS A 139 8.51 -26.91 -10.66
CA LYS A 139 9.23 -27.97 -9.94
C LYS A 139 10.69 -27.54 -9.70
N GLY A 140 11.14 -27.67 -8.47
CA GLY A 140 12.52 -27.34 -8.07
C GLY A 140 12.74 -25.90 -7.61
N THR A 141 11.77 -25.00 -7.75
CA THR A 141 11.80 -23.67 -7.13
C THR A 141 11.24 -23.77 -5.72
N THR A 142 12.09 -23.52 -4.73
CA THR A 142 11.75 -23.58 -3.30
C THR A 142 11.89 -22.26 -2.56
N SER A 143 12.40 -21.23 -3.24
CA SER A 143 12.47 -19.88 -2.70
C SER A 143 12.27 -18.81 -3.78
N ALA A 144 11.94 -17.57 -3.36
CA ALA A 144 11.76 -16.41 -4.23
C ALA A 144 12.37 -15.14 -3.62
N SER A 145 12.86 -14.22 -4.44
CA SER A 145 13.37 -12.93 -3.96
C SER A 145 12.26 -11.91 -3.71
N GLN A 146 11.11 -12.06 -4.37
CA GLN A 146 9.95 -11.19 -4.17
C GLN A 146 8.65 -12.00 -4.15
N MET A 147 7.66 -11.48 -3.44
CA MET A 147 6.30 -12.01 -3.39
C MET A 147 5.30 -10.86 -3.31
N THR A 148 4.29 -10.90 -4.18
CA THR A 148 3.23 -9.90 -4.23
C THR A 148 1.88 -10.59 -4.26
N PHE A 149 0.93 -10.12 -3.47
CA PHE A 149 -0.46 -10.59 -3.49
C PHE A 149 -1.38 -9.49 -2.99
N ILE A 150 -2.69 -9.73 -3.07
CA ILE A 150 -3.69 -8.75 -2.67
C ILE A 150 -4.53 -9.31 -1.53
N ILE A 151 -4.79 -8.50 -0.52
CA ILE A 151 -5.79 -8.77 0.51
C ILE A 151 -7.02 -7.92 0.19
N THR A 152 -8.19 -8.56 0.12
CA THR A 152 -9.48 -7.93 -0.13
C THR A 152 -10.45 -8.22 1.00
N ALA A 153 -10.99 -7.22 1.65
CA ALA A 153 -12.05 -7.39 2.64
C ALA A 153 -12.89 -6.11 2.80
N GLN A 154 -14.14 -6.28 3.20
CA GLN A 154 -15.00 -5.13 3.50
C GLN A 154 -14.42 -4.34 4.69
N GLY A 155 -14.30 -3.01 4.54
CA GLY A 155 -13.73 -2.15 5.58
C GLY A 155 -12.20 -2.27 5.74
N LEU A 156 -11.52 -3.03 4.87
CA LEU A 156 -10.07 -3.15 4.92
C LEU A 156 -9.40 -1.81 4.60
N THR A 157 -8.53 -1.39 5.51
CA THR A 157 -7.65 -0.24 5.35
C THR A 157 -6.25 -0.61 5.84
N LEU A 158 -5.22 0.13 5.41
CA LEU A 158 -3.87 -0.05 5.93
C LEU A 158 -3.77 0.07 7.45
N LYS A 159 -4.64 0.88 8.09
CA LYS A 159 -4.69 1.00 9.55
C LYS A 159 -5.06 -0.34 10.21
N GLN A 160 -5.91 -1.13 9.57
CA GLN A 160 -6.31 -2.44 10.07
C GLN A 160 -5.18 -3.47 9.93
N LEU A 161 -4.20 -3.24 9.06
CA LEU A 161 -3.05 -4.13 8.85
C LEU A 161 -1.75 -3.61 9.46
N ALA A 162 -1.79 -2.48 10.17
CA ALA A 162 -0.65 -1.98 10.91
C ALA A 162 -0.30 -2.92 12.08
N GLY A 163 0.97 -2.93 12.48
CA GLY A 163 1.49 -3.83 13.52
C GLY A 163 2.47 -4.87 12.98
N ASN A 164 2.67 -5.94 13.75
CA ASN A 164 3.72 -6.90 13.43
C ASN A 164 3.35 -7.77 12.22
N VAL A 165 4.36 -7.98 11.38
CA VAL A 165 4.38 -8.98 10.31
C VAL A 165 5.59 -9.88 10.48
N ALA A 166 5.50 -11.13 10.05
CA ALA A 166 6.61 -12.06 10.04
C ALA A 166 6.62 -12.92 8.78
N ILE A 167 7.79 -13.37 8.37
CA ILE A 167 7.97 -14.21 7.19
C ILE A 167 9.03 -15.28 7.41
N HIS A 168 8.79 -16.48 6.87
CA HIS A 168 9.80 -17.53 6.77
C HIS A 168 10.74 -17.23 5.60
N PHE A 169 12.02 -17.07 5.88
CA PHE A 169 13.05 -16.82 4.88
C PHE A 169 14.16 -17.87 4.90
N CYS A 170 14.92 -17.90 3.81
CA CYS A 170 16.10 -18.72 3.61
C CYS A 170 17.33 -17.82 3.52
N VAL A 171 18.45 -18.28 4.08
CA VAL A 171 19.78 -17.67 3.88
C VAL A 171 20.39 -18.24 2.61
N ALA A 172 19.81 -17.85 1.47
CA ALA A 172 20.29 -18.17 0.14
C ALA A 172 19.66 -17.20 -0.87
N GLY A 173 20.39 -16.88 -1.94
CA GLY A 173 19.85 -16.21 -3.12
C GLY A 173 19.33 -17.21 -4.16
N GLY A 174 18.55 -16.72 -5.13
CA GLY A 174 18.15 -17.50 -6.31
C GLY A 174 16.79 -18.19 -6.16
N THR A 175 16.69 -19.43 -6.64
CA THR A 175 15.43 -20.20 -6.73
C THR A 175 15.35 -21.35 -5.72
N LYS A 176 16.41 -21.60 -4.96
CA LYS A 176 16.49 -22.69 -4.00
C LYS A 176 16.71 -22.13 -2.60
N CYS A 177 15.87 -22.58 -1.68
CA CYS A 177 16.05 -22.36 -0.26
C CYS A 177 17.31 -23.10 0.21
N GLY A 178 18.21 -22.41 0.90
CA GLY A 178 19.37 -23.02 1.56
C GLY A 178 18.97 -23.81 2.81
N ASN A 179 19.92 -24.52 3.40
CA ASN A 179 19.70 -25.31 4.62
C ASN A 179 19.37 -24.43 5.84
N ASN A 180 19.88 -23.20 5.86
CA ASN A 180 19.63 -22.25 6.94
C ASN A 180 18.36 -21.47 6.62
N THR A 181 17.32 -21.69 7.43
CA THR A 181 16.04 -20.98 7.32
C THR A 181 15.60 -20.48 8.69
N GLY A 182 14.82 -19.41 8.70
CA GLY A 182 14.33 -18.81 9.94
C GLY A 182 13.17 -17.88 9.69
N PHE A 183 12.75 -17.21 10.76
CA PHE A 183 11.71 -16.20 10.70
C PHE A 183 12.31 -14.82 10.89
N ALA A 184 11.83 -13.87 10.11
CA ALA A 184 12.13 -12.46 10.30
C ALA A 184 10.83 -11.68 10.47
N SER A 185 10.86 -10.64 11.30
CA SER A 185 9.72 -9.80 11.64
C SER A 185 10.06 -8.33 11.48
N GLY A 186 9.03 -7.56 11.12
CA GLY A 186 9.02 -6.11 11.16
C GLY A 186 7.69 -5.61 11.71
N THR A 187 7.65 -4.33 12.09
CA THR A 187 6.43 -3.65 12.55
C THR A 187 6.02 -2.60 11.52
N LEU A 188 4.86 -2.79 10.91
CA LEU A 188 4.26 -1.83 9.99
C LEU A 188 3.73 -0.62 10.78
N PRO A 189 4.15 0.60 10.43
CA PRO A 189 3.67 1.80 11.11
C PRO A 189 2.19 2.05 10.77
N PRO A 190 1.46 2.79 11.63
CA PRO A 190 0.17 3.34 11.25
C PRO A 190 0.28 4.21 9.99
N PRO A 191 -0.73 4.22 9.10
CA PRO A 191 -0.72 5.09 7.93
C PRO A 191 -0.68 6.55 8.36
N VAL A 192 0.21 7.35 7.76
CA VAL A 192 0.19 8.80 7.93
C VAL A 192 -1.00 9.38 7.18
N THR A 193 -1.75 10.28 7.82
CA THR A 193 -2.79 11.03 7.14
C THR A 193 -2.13 11.97 6.14
N VAL A 194 -2.27 11.67 4.84
CA VAL A 194 -1.84 12.59 3.79
C VAL A 194 -2.68 13.85 3.92
N PRO A 195 -2.09 15.06 4.05
CA PRO A 195 -2.84 16.30 4.06
C PRO A 195 -3.75 16.35 2.84
N GLU A 196 -5.03 16.63 3.07
CA GLU A 196 -6.05 16.63 2.02
C GLU A 196 -5.56 17.46 0.82
N PRO A 197 -5.78 17.00 -0.42
CA PRO A 197 -5.47 17.81 -1.59
C PRO A 197 -6.11 19.18 -1.40
N GLY A 198 -5.35 20.25 -1.67
CA GLY A 198 -5.79 21.64 -1.45
C GLY A 198 -7.09 22.03 -2.18
N THR A 199 -7.72 21.11 -2.91
CA THR A 199 -9.04 21.22 -3.53
C THR A 199 -10.16 21.56 -2.56
N LEU A 200 -10.14 21.10 -1.30
CA LEU A 200 -11.13 21.53 -0.30
C LEU A 200 -10.91 23.00 0.10
N GLY A 201 -9.64 23.40 0.27
CA GLY A 201 -9.28 24.80 0.45
C GLY A 201 -9.64 25.66 -0.77
N LEU A 202 -9.47 25.13 -1.98
CA LEU A 202 -9.79 25.81 -3.24
C LEU A 202 -11.30 25.93 -3.45
N MET A 203 -12.07 24.92 -3.05
CA MET A 203 -13.55 24.97 -3.04
C MET A 203 -14.05 26.00 -2.03
N GLY A 204 -13.49 25.99 -0.80
CA GLY A 204 -13.85 26.95 0.24
C GLY A 204 -13.54 28.40 -0.17
N THR A 205 -12.34 28.65 -0.70
CA THR A 205 -11.94 29.98 -1.19
C THR A 205 -12.72 30.39 -2.45
N GLY A 206 -13.04 29.45 -3.34
CA GLY A 206 -13.88 29.67 -4.51
C GLY A 206 -15.31 30.11 -4.15
N LEU A 207 -15.94 29.46 -3.17
CA LEU A 207 -17.27 29.83 -2.67
C LEU A 207 -17.28 31.21 -2.01
N ILE A 208 -16.25 31.55 -1.23
CA ILE A 208 -16.08 32.89 -0.64
C ILE A 208 -15.89 33.94 -1.74
N GLY A 209 -15.10 33.64 -2.77
CA GLY A 209 -14.93 34.51 -3.94
C GLY A 209 -16.24 34.78 -4.67
N LEU A 210 -17.04 33.74 -4.92
CA LEU A 210 -18.38 33.84 -5.53
C LEU A 210 -19.35 34.67 -4.68
N ALA A 211 -19.38 34.44 -3.37
CA ALA A 211 -20.21 35.23 -2.45
C ALA A 211 -19.83 36.71 -2.44
N GLY A 212 -18.53 37.01 -2.50
CA GLY A 212 -18.02 38.39 -2.60
C GLY A 212 -18.49 39.10 -3.88
N VAL A 213 -18.48 38.41 -5.02
CA VAL A 213 -18.98 38.95 -6.30
C VAL A 213 -20.50 39.15 -6.28
N ALA A 214 -21.25 38.19 -5.74
CA ALA A 214 -22.71 38.29 -5.63
C ALA A 214 -23.14 39.48 -4.75
N ARG A 215 -22.46 39.69 -3.62
CA ARG A 215 -22.73 40.82 -2.71
C ARG A 215 -22.46 42.17 -3.38
N ARG A 216 -21.44 42.25 -4.23
CA ARG A 216 -21.12 43.46 -5.00
C ARG A 216 -22.13 43.75 -6.12
N ARG A 217 -22.78 42.71 -6.67
CA ARG A 217 -23.75 42.83 -7.77
C ARG A 217 -25.18 43.12 -7.30
N PHE A 218 -25.60 42.56 -6.15
CA PHE A 218 -26.98 42.64 -5.66
C PHE A 218 -27.16 43.52 -4.40
N GLY A 219 -26.07 44.01 -3.79
CA GLY A 219 -26.10 44.88 -2.61
C GLY A 219 -26.11 46.38 -2.93
N ARG A 220 -26.54 46.77 -4.14
CA ARG A 220 -26.82 48.16 -4.51
C ARG A 220 -28.31 48.35 -4.66
#